data_AF-A0A6L8D741-F1
#
_entry.id   AF-A0A6L8D741-F1
#
_cell.length_a   1.000
_cell.length_b   1.000
_cell.length_c   1.000
_cell.angle_alpha   90.00
_cell.angle_beta   90.00
_cell.angle_gamma   90.00
#
_symmetry.space_group_name_H-M   'P 1'
#
loop_
_entity.id
_entity.type
_entity.pdbx_description
1 polymer ?
#
loop_
_entity_poly.entity_id
_entity_poly.type
_entity_poly.pdbx_seq_one_letter_code
_entity_poly.pdbx_strand_id
1 'polypeptide(L)'
;MPFEIPESYRTYRNDTAVRTAVDHLLDSADNNKLNLPADIEWKDLPGFHRAVLAAHQVRSDYSIFLIDLWNAIWPPTLRKNGFHWAANKPANPTESSVKLDTHSVWKNKYLWCYFDVSDGQFGFEGLESGVVMIDDRYVQLGIGIWPEDGLELSDAATKFGESWKMPDEQGWYYTHDDIGCIQDDGTIDLAPLHQAATSFLAAVGSLVQG
;
A
#
# COMPACT_ATOMS: atom_id res chain seq x y z
N MET A 1 -18.32 -4.08 -8.97
CA MET A 1 -17.41 -4.99 -9.71
C MET A 1 -16.25 -5.28 -8.78
N PRO A 2 -15.71 -6.51 -8.78
CA PRO A 2 -14.50 -6.81 -8.04
C PRO A 2 -13.35 -5.90 -8.48
N PHE A 3 -12.41 -5.63 -7.58
CA PHE A 3 -11.19 -4.91 -7.92
C PHE A 3 -10.17 -5.90 -8.46
N GLU A 4 -9.58 -5.64 -9.63
CA GLU A 4 -8.72 -6.60 -10.33
C GLU A 4 -7.24 -6.25 -10.16
N ILE A 5 -6.39 -7.26 -9.94
CA ILE A 5 -4.95 -7.07 -10.00
C ILE A 5 -4.48 -7.03 -11.47
N PRO A 6 -3.41 -6.29 -11.80
CA PRO A 6 -2.85 -6.27 -13.15
C PRO A 6 -2.34 -7.64 -13.59
N GLU A 7 -2.49 -7.94 -14.88
CA GLU A 7 -2.13 -9.26 -15.44
C GLU A 7 -0.66 -9.63 -15.24
N SER A 8 0.22 -8.66 -15.38
CA SER A 8 1.67 -8.81 -15.20
C SER A 8 1.99 -9.23 -13.76
N TYR A 9 1.37 -8.60 -12.77
CA TYR A 9 1.53 -8.94 -11.36
C TYR A 9 0.81 -10.25 -11.00
N ARG A 10 -0.35 -10.54 -11.59
CA ARG A 10 -1.04 -11.84 -11.46
C ARG A 10 -0.14 -12.98 -11.91
N THR A 11 0.48 -12.83 -13.08
CA THR A 11 1.40 -13.81 -13.64
C THR A 11 2.63 -13.98 -12.74
N TYR A 12 3.23 -12.87 -12.30
CA TYR A 12 4.33 -12.88 -11.34
C TYR A 12 3.98 -13.65 -10.05
N ARG A 13 2.79 -13.45 -9.50
CA ARG A 13 2.38 -14.12 -8.26
C ARG A 13 2.17 -15.63 -8.45
N ASN A 14 1.56 -16.02 -9.56
CA ASN A 14 1.07 -17.37 -9.78
C ASN A 14 2.09 -18.30 -10.44
N ASP A 15 3.03 -17.77 -11.22
CA ASP A 15 4.08 -18.55 -11.90
C ASP A 15 5.42 -18.39 -11.18
N THR A 16 5.90 -19.47 -10.57
CA THR A 16 7.16 -19.47 -9.80
C THR A 16 8.37 -19.18 -10.68
N ALA A 17 8.39 -19.64 -11.94
CA ALA A 17 9.50 -19.37 -12.85
C ALA A 17 9.53 -17.89 -13.24
N VAL A 18 8.36 -17.30 -13.52
CA VAL A 18 8.24 -15.86 -13.78
C VAL A 18 8.66 -15.05 -12.56
N ARG A 19 8.20 -15.42 -11.35
CA ARG A 19 8.59 -14.76 -10.10
C ARG A 19 10.09 -14.73 -9.92
N THR A 20 10.74 -15.89 -9.99
CA THR A 20 12.20 -16.02 -9.84
C THR A 20 12.96 -15.19 -10.88
N ALA A 21 12.49 -15.17 -12.13
CA ALA A 21 13.12 -14.37 -13.18
C ALA A 21 12.98 -12.87 -12.92
N VAL A 22 11.78 -12.40 -12.55
CA VAL A 22 11.51 -10.99 -12.23
C VAL A 22 12.33 -10.55 -11.02
N ASP A 23 12.31 -11.31 -9.93
CA ASP A 23 13.05 -11.01 -8.71
C ASP A 23 14.55 -10.90 -9.02
N HIS A 24 15.11 -11.87 -9.75
CA HIS A 24 16.53 -11.84 -10.12
C HIS A 24 16.91 -10.62 -10.97
N LEU A 25 16.09 -10.26 -11.96
CA LEU A 25 16.35 -9.13 -12.84
C LEU A 25 16.24 -7.80 -12.09
N LEU A 26 15.21 -7.63 -11.24
CA LEU A 26 15.02 -6.43 -10.43
C LEU A 26 16.11 -6.28 -9.39
N ASP A 27 16.45 -7.34 -8.64
CA ASP A 27 17.52 -7.32 -7.65
C ASP A 27 18.86 -6.97 -8.30
N SER A 28 19.14 -7.54 -9.47
CA SER A 28 20.37 -7.23 -10.20
C SER A 28 20.40 -5.77 -10.68
N ALA A 29 19.28 -5.24 -11.17
CA ALA A 29 19.17 -3.85 -11.59
C ALA A 29 19.35 -2.89 -10.41
N ASP A 30 18.66 -3.13 -9.30
CA ASP A 30 18.66 -2.25 -8.13
C ASP A 30 20.02 -2.20 -7.42
N ASN A 31 20.82 -3.27 -7.56
CA ASN A 31 22.17 -3.34 -7.01
C ASN A 31 23.27 -2.88 -8.00
N ASN A 32 22.92 -2.34 -9.17
CA ASN A 32 23.86 -2.04 -10.25
C ASN A 32 24.72 -3.26 -10.67
N LYS A 33 24.14 -4.46 -10.59
CA LYS A 33 24.77 -5.75 -10.91
C LYS A 33 24.15 -6.44 -12.13
N LEU A 34 23.30 -5.74 -12.88
CA LEU A 34 22.69 -6.26 -14.09
C LEU A 34 23.76 -6.42 -15.18
N ASN A 35 24.39 -7.59 -15.18
CA ASN A 35 25.39 -7.99 -16.14
C ASN A 35 24.77 -8.89 -17.20
N LEU A 36 25.33 -8.86 -18.40
CA LEU A 36 24.99 -9.83 -19.43
C LEU A 36 25.40 -11.24 -18.97
N PRO A 37 24.55 -12.26 -19.19
CA PRO A 37 24.95 -13.65 -19.01
C PRO A 37 26.22 -13.95 -19.81
N ALA A 38 27.14 -14.74 -19.23
CA ALA A 38 28.44 -14.98 -19.82
C ALA A 38 28.39 -15.68 -21.19
N ASP A 39 27.30 -16.40 -21.46
CA ASP A 39 27.03 -17.20 -22.64
C ASP A 39 25.98 -16.58 -23.58
N ILE A 40 25.58 -15.32 -23.37
CA ILE A 40 24.58 -14.68 -24.22
C ILE A 40 25.13 -14.46 -25.64
N GLU A 41 24.38 -14.87 -26.66
CA GLU A 41 24.70 -14.56 -28.05
C GLU A 41 24.07 -13.24 -28.50
N TRP A 42 24.64 -12.60 -29.52
CA TRP A 42 24.12 -11.34 -30.09
C TRP A 42 22.64 -11.40 -30.48
N LYS A 43 22.17 -12.57 -30.93
CA LYS A 43 20.77 -12.80 -31.33
C LYS A 43 19.82 -12.77 -30.13
N ASP A 44 20.31 -13.08 -28.92
CA ASP A 44 19.52 -13.20 -27.69
C ASP A 44 19.51 -11.91 -26.87
N LEU A 45 20.46 -11.00 -27.12
CA LEU A 45 20.58 -9.71 -26.45
C LEU A 45 19.27 -8.87 -26.47
N PRO A 46 18.53 -8.76 -27.58
CA PRO A 46 17.23 -8.07 -27.58
C PRO A 46 16.20 -8.73 -26.66
N GLY A 47 16.23 -10.07 -26.56
CA GLY A 47 15.36 -10.83 -25.67
C GLY A 47 15.66 -10.53 -24.20
N PHE A 48 16.94 -10.49 -23.83
CA PHE A 48 17.38 -10.11 -22.48
C PHE A 48 16.90 -8.71 -22.09
N HIS A 49 17.10 -7.69 -22.94
CA HIS A 49 16.64 -6.33 -22.62
C HIS A 49 15.11 -6.22 -22.51
N ARG A 50 14.36 -6.97 -23.33
CA ARG A 50 12.90 -7.05 -23.19
C ARG A 50 12.48 -7.71 -21.89
N ALA A 51 13.20 -8.73 -21.43
CA ALA A 51 12.95 -9.36 -20.13
C ALA A 51 13.19 -8.39 -18.96
N VAL A 52 14.29 -7.62 -19.01
CA VAL A 52 14.58 -6.55 -18.03
C VAL A 52 13.45 -5.52 -18.01
N LEU A 53 13.02 -5.05 -19.19
CA LEU A 53 11.92 -4.10 -19.30
C LEU A 53 10.61 -4.67 -18.74
N ALA A 54 10.30 -5.93 -19.03
CA ALA A 54 9.11 -6.60 -18.51
C ALA A 54 9.14 -6.73 -16.99
N ALA A 55 10.30 -6.99 -16.38
CA ALA A 55 10.45 -7.02 -14.93
C ALA A 55 10.15 -5.65 -14.30
N HIS A 56 10.66 -4.56 -14.88
CA HIS A 56 10.32 -3.20 -14.44
C HIS A 56 8.84 -2.84 -14.67
N GLN A 57 8.21 -3.39 -15.72
CA GLN A 57 6.78 -3.23 -15.96
C GLN A 57 5.98 -3.88 -14.84
N VAL A 58 6.27 -5.12 -14.46
CA VAL A 58 5.63 -5.81 -13.32
C VAL A 58 5.72 -4.96 -12.05
N ARG A 59 6.91 -4.40 -11.76
CA ARG A 59 7.14 -3.52 -10.60
C ARG A 59 6.27 -2.26 -10.64
N SER A 60 6.15 -1.66 -11.82
CA SER A 60 5.36 -0.44 -12.01
C SER A 60 3.87 -0.72 -11.91
N ASP A 61 3.40 -1.81 -12.53
CA ASP A 61 2.01 -2.26 -12.45
C ASP A 61 1.60 -2.58 -11.02
N TYR A 62 2.48 -3.21 -10.23
CA TYR A 62 2.25 -3.42 -8.80
C TYR A 62 2.08 -2.11 -8.03
N SER A 63 2.91 -1.10 -8.33
CA SER A 63 2.83 0.20 -7.66
C SER A 63 1.53 0.93 -8.01
N ILE A 64 1.15 0.91 -9.29
CA ILE A 64 -0.14 1.45 -9.78
C ILE A 64 -1.31 0.73 -9.11
N PHE A 65 -1.25 -0.60 -9.03
CA PHE A 65 -2.25 -1.42 -8.36
C PHE A 65 -2.50 -0.98 -6.92
N LEU A 66 -1.45 -0.76 -6.11
CA LEU A 66 -1.62 -0.29 -4.73
C LEU A 66 -2.22 1.11 -4.67
N ILE A 67 -1.84 2.01 -5.59
CA ILE A 67 -2.41 3.36 -5.68
C ILE A 67 -3.89 3.30 -6.02
N ASP A 68 -4.27 2.50 -7.02
CA ASP A 68 -5.65 2.35 -7.45
C ASP A 68 -6.50 1.70 -6.35
N LEU A 69 -5.93 0.73 -5.62
CA LEU A 69 -6.58 0.07 -4.50
C LEU A 69 -6.83 1.06 -3.35
N TRP A 70 -5.81 1.84 -3.00
CA TRP A 70 -5.94 2.91 -2.01
C TRP A 70 -7.02 3.93 -2.42
N ASN A 71 -7.02 4.36 -3.70
CA ASN A 71 -8.00 5.29 -4.26
C ASN A 71 -9.42 4.70 -4.28
N ALA A 72 -9.55 3.39 -4.45
CA ALA A 72 -10.83 2.71 -4.41
C ALA A 72 -11.39 2.63 -2.99
N ILE A 73 -10.53 2.54 -1.97
CA ILE A 73 -10.93 2.35 -0.57
C ILE A 73 -11.12 3.70 0.14
N TRP A 74 -10.06 4.50 0.25
CA TRP A 74 -10.01 5.60 1.21
C TRP A 74 -10.83 6.83 0.80
N PRO A 75 -10.61 7.47 -0.37
CA PRO A 75 -11.39 8.65 -0.76
C PRO A 75 -12.91 8.43 -0.81
N PRO A 76 -13.42 7.31 -1.37
CA PRO A 76 -14.86 7.03 -1.34
C PRO A 76 -15.40 6.84 0.07
N THR A 77 -14.64 6.16 0.94
CA THR A 77 -15.06 5.93 2.34
C THR A 77 -15.09 7.21 3.15
N LEU A 78 -14.09 8.09 2.99
CA LEU A 78 -14.06 9.42 3.61
C LEU A 78 -15.29 10.23 3.23
N ARG A 79 -15.55 10.38 1.91
CA ARG A 79 -16.72 11.14 1.41
C ARG A 79 -18.04 10.59 1.92
N LYS A 80 -18.19 9.26 1.96
CA LYS A 80 -19.41 8.60 2.46
C LYS A 80 -19.67 8.89 3.95
N ASN A 81 -18.60 9.07 4.72
CA ASN A 81 -18.67 9.36 6.16
C ASN A 81 -18.59 10.87 6.48
N GLY A 82 -18.69 11.74 5.47
CA GLY A 82 -18.75 13.20 5.67
C GLY A 82 -17.39 13.88 5.84
N PHE A 83 -16.28 13.17 5.63
CA PHE A 83 -14.94 13.73 5.69
C PHE A 83 -14.53 14.28 4.31
N HIS A 84 -13.93 15.48 4.31
CA HIS A 84 -13.49 16.19 3.11
C HIS A 84 -11.97 16.36 3.01
N TRP A 85 -11.22 15.55 3.76
CA TRP A 85 -9.76 15.59 3.76
C TRP A 85 -9.19 15.30 2.38
N ALA A 86 -8.26 16.15 1.96
CA ALA A 86 -7.53 15.97 0.71
C ALA A 86 -6.24 15.20 1.02
N ALA A 87 -5.96 14.16 0.23
CA ALA A 87 -4.66 13.52 0.28
C ALA A 87 -3.59 14.53 -0.15
N ASN A 88 -2.47 14.55 0.57
CA ASN A 88 -1.32 15.36 0.19
C ASN A 88 -0.90 15.01 -1.22
N LYS A 89 -0.43 16.03 -1.95
CA LYS A 89 0.27 15.79 -3.20
C LYS A 89 1.49 14.91 -2.90
N PRO A 90 1.90 14.02 -3.81
CA PRO A 90 3.20 13.37 -3.73
C PRO A 90 4.28 14.42 -3.44
N ALA A 91 4.84 14.42 -2.24
CA ALA A 91 5.80 15.42 -1.82
C ALA A 91 7.16 15.18 -2.48
N ASN A 92 8.02 16.19 -2.49
CA ASN A 92 9.41 16.08 -2.93
C ASN A 92 10.12 15.04 -2.03
N PRO A 93 10.94 14.10 -2.56
CA PRO A 93 11.45 12.92 -1.83
C PRO A 93 12.53 13.22 -0.76
N THR A 94 12.56 14.44 -0.22
CA THR A 94 13.50 14.90 0.80
C THR A 94 13.06 14.60 2.23
N GLU A 95 11.77 14.30 2.46
CA GLU A 95 11.27 13.90 3.78
C GLU A 95 11.00 12.39 3.80
N SER A 96 11.56 11.74 4.82
CA SER A 96 11.83 10.32 4.90
C SER A 96 10.62 9.40 5.07
N SER A 97 9.38 9.89 5.05
CA SER A 97 8.23 9.06 5.44
C SER A 97 7.57 8.27 4.31
N VAL A 98 7.54 8.71 3.04
CA VAL A 98 7.03 7.83 1.97
C VAL A 98 7.64 8.18 0.62
N LYS A 99 8.70 7.47 0.21
CA LYS A 99 9.12 7.51 -1.20
C LYS A 99 8.14 6.71 -2.03
N LEU A 100 7.31 7.40 -2.81
CA LEU A 100 6.34 6.82 -3.75
C LEU A 100 7.00 6.30 -5.05
N ASP A 101 8.29 5.97 -5.00
CA ASP A 101 8.97 5.38 -6.15
C ASP A 101 8.70 3.87 -6.23
N THR A 102 8.75 3.33 -7.45
CA THR A 102 8.37 1.93 -7.70
C THR A 102 9.31 0.93 -7.02
N HIS A 103 10.56 1.28 -6.71
CA HIS A 103 11.47 0.41 -5.98
C HIS A 103 11.07 0.32 -4.51
N SER A 104 10.84 1.47 -3.84
CA SER A 104 10.43 1.50 -2.44
C SER A 104 9.09 0.78 -2.22
N VAL A 105 8.08 1.05 -3.07
CA VAL A 105 6.77 0.39 -2.97
C VAL A 105 6.88 -1.12 -3.18
N TRP A 106 7.66 -1.56 -4.17
CA TRP A 106 7.89 -2.97 -4.43
C TRP A 106 8.60 -3.71 -3.30
N LYS A 107 9.66 -3.10 -2.75
CA LYS A 107 10.46 -3.68 -1.68
C LYS A 107 9.69 -3.74 -0.36
N ASN A 108 8.99 -2.66 -0.03
CA ASN A 108 8.31 -2.52 1.25
C ASN A 108 6.92 -3.17 1.26
N LYS A 109 6.35 -3.45 0.08
CA LYS A 109 5.03 -4.06 -0.11
C LYS A 109 3.87 -3.26 0.47
N TYR A 110 4.05 -1.95 0.65
CA TYR A 110 2.99 -1.06 1.13
C TYR A 110 2.99 0.27 0.40
N LEU A 111 1.85 0.95 0.48
CA LEU A 111 1.66 2.33 0.09
C LEU A 111 1.00 3.08 1.26
N TRP A 112 1.57 4.22 1.64
CA TRP A 112 0.99 5.14 2.62
C TRP A 112 0.72 6.49 1.96
N CYS A 113 -0.38 7.12 2.34
CA CYS A 113 -0.77 8.45 1.90
C CYS A 113 -1.19 9.28 3.11
N TYR A 114 -0.63 10.48 3.19
CA TYR A 114 -0.96 11.47 4.21
C TYR A 114 -2.18 12.29 3.79
N PHE A 115 -3.04 12.61 4.74
CA PHE A 115 -4.14 13.55 4.62
C PHE A 115 -3.84 14.80 5.41
N ASP A 116 -4.04 15.96 4.76
CA ASP A 116 -4.05 17.23 5.47
C ASP A 116 -5.37 17.34 6.25
N VAL A 117 -5.26 17.30 7.59
CA VAL A 117 -6.36 17.39 8.55
C VAL A 117 -6.35 18.73 9.30
N SER A 118 -5.68 19.75 8.74
CA SER A 118 -5.50 21.09 9.34
C SER A 118 -6.78 21.91 9.54
N ASP A 119 -7.98 21.33 9.38
CA ASP A 119 -9.23 21.98 9.78
C ASP A 119 -9.37 22.14 11.31
N GLY A 120 -8.41 21.62 12.09
CA GLY A 120 -8.25 21.86 13.53
C GLY A 120 -9.37 21.24 14.37
N GLN A 121 -10.26 20.47 13.75
CA GLN A 121 -11.41 19.89 14.44
C GLN A 121 -11.02 18.65 15.23
N PHE A 122 -9.88 18.03 14.94
CA PHE A 122 -9.57 16.68 15.43
C PHE A 122 -8.43 16.60 16.45
N GLY A 123 -7.68 17.70 16.71
CA GLY A 123 -6.55 17.69 17.67
C GLY A 123 -5.36 16.83 17.22
N PHE A 124 -5.25 16.58 15.91
CA PHE A 124 -4.11 15.90 15.28
C PHE A 124 -3.57 16.79 14.15
N GLU A 125 -2.25 16.80 13.99
CA GLU A 125 -1.55 17.51 12.90
C GLU A 125 -1.63 16.75 11.57
N GLY A 126 -1.86 15.44 11.65
CA GLY A 126 -1.78 14.56 10.49
C GLY A 126 -2.52 13.24 10.64
N LEU A 127 -2.97 12.72 9.50
CA LEU A 127 -3.45 11.36 9.38
C LEU A 127 -2.79 10.69 8.18
N GLU A 128 -2.27 9.49 8.38
CA GLU A 128 -1.80 8.62 7.31
C GLU A 128 -2.73 7.42 7.16
N SER A 129 -2.92 6.98 5.93
CA SER A 129 -3.65 5.76 5.60
C SER A 129 -2.87 4.96 4.58
N GLY A 130 -2.93 3.65 4.69
CA GLY A 130 -2.15 2.77 3.85
C GLY A 130 -2.89 1.52 3.43
N VAL A 131 -2.34 0.91 2.38
CA VAL A 131 -2.63 -0.44 1.95
C VAL A 131 -1.33 -1.23 1.98
N VAL A 132 -1.36 -2.40 2.61
CA VAL A 132 -0.20 -3.26 2.84
C VAL A 132 -0.50 -4.63 2.24
N MET A 133 0.41 -5.14 1.43
CA MET A 133 0.35 -6.49 0.91
C MET A 133 1.05 -7.46 1.86
N ILE A 134 0.32 -8.47 2.31
CA ILE A 134 0.83 -9.54 3.18
C ILE A 134 0.96 -10.81 2.34
N ASP A 135 2.19 -11.34 2.29
CA ASP A 135 2.57 -12.57 1.58
C ASP A 135 2.11 -12.63 0.10
N ASP A 136 1.98 -11.47 -0.56
CA ASP A 136 1.40 -11.31 -1.90
C ASP A 136 -0.03 -11.92 -2.06
N ARG A 137 -0.76 -12.11 -0.95
CA ARG A 137 -2.06 -12.80 -0.89
C ARG A 137 -3.20 -11.98 -0.32
N TYR A 138 -2.91 -11.15 0.68
CA TYR A 138 -3.93 -10.41 1.41
C TYR A 138 -3.61 -8.92 1.44
N VAL A 139 -4.65 -8.10 1.42
CA VAL A 139 -4.54 -6.66 1.61
C VAL A 139 -4.93 -6.32 3.04
N GLN A 140 -4.00 -5.72 3.77
CA GLN A 140 -4.24 -5.13 5.07
C GLN A 140 -4.34 -3.60 4.95
N LEU A 141 -5.17 -2.98 5.79
CA LEU A 141 -5.23 -1.53 5.94
C LEU A 141 -4.32 -1.08 7.08
N GLY A 142 -3.56 -0.02 6.83
CA GLY A 142 -2.72 0.65 7.83
C GLY A 142 -3.18 2.09 8.06
N ILE A 143 -2.97 2.61 9.27
CA ILE A 143 -3.28 3.99 9.64
C ILE A 143 -2.23 4.52 10.61
N GLY A 144 -1.77 5.74 10.38
CA GLY A 144 -0.95 6.52 11.32
C GLY A 144 -1.70 7.77 11.75
N ILE A 145 -1.64 8.13 13.02
CA ILE A 145 -2.19 9.40 13.54
C ILE A 145 -1.02 10.18 14.10
N TRP A 146 -0.86 11.42 13.64
CA TRP A 146 0.16 12.34 14.12
C TRP A 146 -0.51 13.38 15.03
N PRO A 147 -0.48 13.17 16.36
CA PRO A 147 -1.13 14.06 17.31
C PRO A 147 -0.48 15.44 17.34
N GLU A 148 -1.27 16.47 17.71
CA GLU A 148 -0.69 17.71 18.21
C GLU A 148 0.03 17.45 19.54
N ASP A 149 1.07 18.24 19.83
CA ASP A 149 1.89 18.13 21.04
C ASP A 149 1.01 17.97 22.31
N GLY A 150 1.21 16.85 23.02
CA GLY A 150 0.56 16.56 24.30
C GLY A 150 -0.68 15.65 24.25
N LEU A 151 -1.10 15.19 23.08
CA LEU A 151 -2.17 14.18 22.97
C LEU A 151 -1.58 12.75 23.07
N GLU A 152 -1.99 12.00 24.09
CA GLU A 152 -1.60 10.59 24.23
C GLU A 152 -2.47 9.68 23.34
N LEU A 153 -1.84 8.99 22.38
CA LEU A 153 -2.49 8.05 21.46
C LEU A 153 -2.94 6.73 22.13
N SER A 154 -2.47 6.46 23.34
CA SER A 154 -2.85 5.28 24.15
C SER A 154 -4.35 5.23 24.41
N ASP A 155 -4.98 6.38 24.65
CA ASP A 155 -6.43 6.48 24.84
C ASP A 155 -7.19 6.27 23.52
N ALA A 156 -6.58 6.67 22.40
CA ALA A 156 -7.16 6.48 21.06
C ALA A 156 -7.23 5.00 20.67
N ALA A 157 -6.23 4.21 21.06
CA ALA A 157 -6.18 2.76 20.82
C ALA A 157 -7.43 2.03 21.35
N THR A 158 -7.99 2.48 22.48
CA THR A 158 -9.20 1.87 23.06
C THR A 158 -10.45 2.09 22.21
N LYS A 159 -10.47 3.13 21.36
CA LYS A 159 -11.63 3.48 20.51
C LYS A 159 -11.62 2.76 19.16
N PHE A 160 -10.48 2.26 18.69
CA PHE A 160 -10.39 1.56 17.39
C PHE A 160 -10.93 0.11 17.44
N GLY A 161 -11.19 -0.43 18.62
CA GLY A 161 -11.72 -1.79 18.78
C GLY A 161 -10.67 -2.88 18.53
N GLU A 162 -11.02 -4.14 18.85
CA GLU A 162 -10.06 -5.26 18.90
C GLU A 162 -9.46 -5.65 17.54
N SER A 163 -10.09 -5.24 16.44
CA SER A 163 -9.64 -5.54 15.08
C SER A 163 -8.50 -4.64 14.60
N TRP A 164 -8.23 -3.52 15.27
CA TRP A 164 -7.10 -2.63 14.97
C TRP A 164 -6.01 -2.83 16.01
N LYS A 165 -4.85 -3.32 15.59
CA LYS A 165 -3.70 -3.55 16.47
C LYS A 165 -2.58 -2.59 16.13
N MET A 166 -1.86 -2.17 17.16
CA MET A 166 -0.65 -1.35 17.05
C MET A 166 0.54 -2.27 17.36
N PRO A 167 1.09 -2.99 16.36
CA PRO A 167 2.17 -3.95 16.58
C PRO A 167 3.50 -3.27 16.93
N ASP A 168 3.64 -1.99 16.58
CA ASP A 168 4.79 -1.14 16.87
C ASP A 168 4.34 0.33 17.09
N GLU A 169 5.28 1.22 17.41
CA GLU A 169 5.01 2.64 17.66
C GLU A 169 4.61 3.44 16.38
N GLN A 170 4.51 2.81 15.20
CA GLN A 170 4.44 3.51 13.91
C GLN A 170 3.03 3.54 13.30
N GLY A 171 2.05 2.82 13.85
CA GLY A 171 0.66 2.92 13.39
C GLY A 171 -0.22 1.74 13.78
N TRP A 172 -1.53 1.90 13.52
CA TRP A 172 -2.52 0.85 13.67
C TRP A 172 -2.74 0.11 12.36
N TYR A 173 -2.84 -1.21 12.44
CA TYR A 173 -3.11 -2.09 11.31
C TYR A 173 -4.36 -2.89 11.59
N TYR A 174 -5.20 -3.06 10.58
CA TYR A 174 -6.40 -3.88 10.70
C TYR A 174 -6.02 -5.36 10.66
N THR A 175 -6.07 -6.05 11.78
CA THR A 175 -5.70 -7.46 11.90
C THR A 175 -6.97 -8.31 11.90
N HIS A 176 -7.48 -8.62 10.72
CA HIS A 176 -8.42 -9.71 10.56
C HIS A 176 -7.90 -10.60 9.44
N ASP A 177 -7.78 -11.90 9.72
CA ASP A 177 -6.92 -12.82 8.97
C ASP A 177 -7.34 -13.07 7.51
N ASP A 178 -8.46 -12.50 7.05
CA ASP A 178 -9.05 -12.77 5.73
C ASP A 178 -9.57 -11.53 4.98
N ILE A 179 -9.32 -10.30 5.46
CA ILE A 179 -9.77 -9.12 4.70
C ILE A 179 -8.93 -8.91 3.43
N GLY A 180 -9.59 -8.56 2.33
CA GLY A 180 -8.91 -8.24 1.07
C GLY A 180 -8.12 -9.41 0.47
N CYS A 181 -8.54 -10.65 0.74
CA CYS A 181 -7.96 -11.84 0.11
C CYS A 181 -8.06 -11.75 -1.42
N ILE A 182 -6.92 -11.89 -2.10
CA ILE A 182 -6.92 -11.94 -3.55
C ILE A 182 -7.32 -13.34 -4.00
N GLN A 183 -8.41 -13.40 -4.74
CA GLN A 183 -8.95 -14.65 -5.28
C GLN A 183 -8.03 -15.23 -6.37
N ASP A 184 -8.26 -16.50 -6.71
CA ASP A 184 -7.49 -17.22 -7.74
C ASP A 184 -7.60 -16.55 -9.13
N ASP A 185 -8.74 -15.92 -9.42
CA ASP A 185 -8.98 -15.17 -10.66
C ASP A 185 -8.28 -13.79 -10.69
N GLY A 186 -7.67 -13.38 -9.58
CA GLY A 186 -7.01 -12.08 -9.43
C GLY A 186 -7.92 -10.96 -8.95
N THR A 187 -9.12 -11.28 -8.46
CA THR A 187 -10.04 -10.28 -7.91
C THR A 187 -9.90 -10.08 -6.41
N ILE A 188 -10.32 -8.90 -5.93
CA ILE A 188 -10.39 -8.53 -4.53
C ILE A 188 -11.80 -8.02 -4.23
N ASP A 189 -12.42 -8.56 -3.19
CA ASP A 189 -13.64 -7.97 -2.63
C ASP A 189 -13.27 -6.78 -1.74
N LEU A 190 -13.71 -5.59 -2.15
CA LEU A 190 -13.45 -4.36 -1.41
C LEU A 190 -14.44 -4.15 -0.25
N ALA A 191 -15.55 -4.90 -0.17
CA ALA A 191 -16.56 -4.65 0.86
C ALA A 191 -16.00 -4.78 2.29
N PRO A 192 -15.19 -5.80 2.64
CA PRO A 192 -14.56 -5.87 3.96
C PRO A 192 -13.58 -4.72 4.21
N LEU A 193 -12.85 -4.28 3.18
CA LEU A 193 -11.89 -3.17 3.27
C LEU A 193 -12.61 -1.83 3.52
N HIS A 194 -13.72 -1.59 2.83
CA HIS A 194 -14.57 -0.43 3.10
C HIS A 194 -15.17 -0.44 4.50
N GLN A 195 -15.58 -1.62 4.99
CA GLN A 195 -16.10 -1.76 6.35
C GLN A 195 -15.01 -1.46 7.39
N ALA A 196 -13.80 -1.99 7.21
CA ALA A 196 -12.66 -1.71 8.06
C ALA A 196 -12.33 -0.20 8.07
N ALA A 197 -12.20 0.43 6.90
CA ALA A 197 -11.96 1.88 6.80
C ALA A 197 -13.10 2.71 7.44
N THR A 198 -14.35 2.28 7.32
CA THR A 198 -15.50 2.94 7.98
C THR A 198 -15.42 2.82 9.49
N SER A 199 -15.07 1.64 10.02
CA SER A 199 -14.93 1.42 11.47
C SER A 199 -13.88 2.35 12.08
N PHE A 200 -12.79 2.57 11.35
CA PHE A 200 -11.77 3.52 11.74
C PHE A 200 -12.30 4.95 11.78
N LEU A 201 -12.95 5.42 10.71
CA LEU A 201 -13.45 6.80 10.65
C LEU A 201 -14.48 7.09 11.76
N ALA A 202 -15.28 6.08 12.14
CA ALA A 202 -16.18 6.18 13.29
C ALA A 202 -15.40 6.35 14.61
N ALA A 203 -14.32 5.60 14.80
CA ALA A 203 -13.44 5.75 15.95
C ALA A 203 -12.77 7.14 15.97
N VAL A 204 -12.27 7.64 14.85
CA VAL A 204 -11.71 9.01 14.74
C VAL A 204 -12.77 10.07 15.09
N GLY A 205 -13.98 9.96 14.55
CA GLY A 205 -15.07 10.88 14.89
C GLY A 205 -15.38 10.88 16.40
N SER A 206 -15.25 9.74 17.07
CA SER A 206 -15.44 9.62 18.52
C SER A 206 -14.30 10.18 19.37
N LEU A 207 -13.11 10.40 18.77
CA LEU A 207 -11.99 11.06 19.45
C LEU A 207 -12.22 12.56 19.61
N VAL A 208 -13.05 13.16 18.76
CA VAL A 208 -13.33 14.61 18.75
C VAL A 208 -14.49 15.03 19.65
N GLN A 209 -15.44 14.13 19.88
CA GLN A 209 -16.68 14.44 20.60
C GLN A 209 -16.60 14.25 22.12
N GLY A 210 -15.47 13.80 22.65
CA GLY A 210 -15.26 13.57 24.09
C GLY A 210 -14.11 14.41 24.60
#